data_AF-B9H5U7-F1
#
_entry.id   AF-B9H5U7-F1
#
_cell.length_a   1.000
_cell.length_b   1.000
_cell.length_c   1.000
_cell.angle_alpha   90.00
_cell.angle_beta   90.00
_cell.angle_gamma   90.00
#
_symmetry.space_group_name_H-M   'P 1'
#
loop_
_entity.id
_entity.type
_entity.pdbx_description
1 polymer ?
#
loop_
_entity_poly.entity_id
_entity_poly.type
_entity_poly.pdbx_seq_one_letter_code
_entity_poly.pdbx_strand_id
1 'polypeptide(L)' 'MERLCEDLIDEILLCLPIKSVVRFRCLSKDCNQLVSDLRFATNHALLSIPEVHGISTSISSGSSQHSILFCLKTRTT' A
#
# COMPACT_ATOMS: atom_id res chain seq x y z
N MET A 1 -11.65 -24.29 4.42
CA MET A 1 -12.02 -23.22 5.37
C MET A 1 -10.88 -22.22 5.63
N GLU A 2 -9.65 -22.46 5.14
CA GLU A 2 -8.48 -21.64 5.52
C GLU A 2 -8.30 -20.33 4.73
N ARG A 3 -8.77 -20.26 3.47
CA ARG A 3 -8.55 -19.08 2.60
C ARG A 3 -9.36 -17.85 2.98
N LEU A 4 -10.51 -18.03 3.63
CA LEU A 4 -11.38 -16.91 4.03
C LEU A 4 -10.67 -15.95 5.01
N CYS A 5 -9.69 -16.45 5.78
CA CYS A 5 -8.94 -15.64 6.72
C CYS A 5 -7.97 -14.68 6.01
N GLU A 6 -7.33 -15.10 4.92
CA GLU A 6 -6.34 -14.28 4.21
C GLU A 6 -7.02 -13.09 3.53
N ASP A 7 -8.07 -13.34 2.75
CA ASP A 7 -8.84 -12.30 2.07
C ASP A 7 -9.44 -11.28 3.06
N LEU A 8 -9.91 -11.76 4.22
CA LEU A 8 -10.44 -10.90 5.27
C LEU A 8 -9.35 -10.05 5.95
N ILE A 9 -8.16 -10.61 6.18
CA ILE A 9 -7.03 -9.86 6.74
C ILE A 9 -6.62 -8.75 5.77
N ASP A 10 -6.56 -9.04 4.47
CA ASP A 10 -6.26 -8.05 3.43
C ASP A 10 -7.28 -6.90 3.47
N GLU A 11 -8.57 -7.21 3.47
CA GLU A 11 -9.64 -6.20 3.56
C GLU A 11 -9.55 -5.35 4.83
N ILE A 12 -9.30 -5.98 5.99
CA ILE A 12 -9.13 -5.26 7.27
C ILE A 12 -7.94 -4.31 7.18
N LEU A 13 -6.79 -4.78 6.67
CA LEU A 13 -5.59 -3.95 6.56
C LEU A 13 -5.74 -2.82 5.53
N LEU A 14 -6.50 -3.04 4.46
CA LEU A 14 -6.85 -2.01 3.48
C LEU A 14 -7.70 -0.87 4.09
N CYS A 15 -8.50 -1.17 5.11
CA CYS A 15 -9.29 -0.16 5.83
C CYS A 15 -8.46 0.71 6.80
N LEU A 16 -7.21 0.34 7.08
CA LEU A 16 -6.38 1.03 8.07
C LEU A 16 -5.47 2.08 7.43
N PRO A 17 -5.16 3.19 8.12
CA PRO A 17 -4.13 4.13 7.69
C PRO A 17 -2.76 3.46 7.51
N ILE A 18 -1.99 3.84 6.50
CA ILE A 18 -0.71 3.19 6.15
C ILE A 18 0.29 3.11 7.32
N LYS A 19 0.28 4.11 8.20
CA LYS A 19 1.15 4.14 9.39
C LYS A 19 0.84 3.01 10.38
N SER A 20 -0.43 2.63 10.49
CA SER A 20 -0.85 1.49 11.31
C SER A 20 -0.49 0.19 10.62
N VAL A 21 -0.75 0.07 9.32
CA VAL A 21 -0.47 -1.14 8.51
C VAL A 21 1.02 -1.51 8.55
N VAL A 22 1.93 -0.55 8.42
CA VAL A 22 3.38 -0.82 8.45
C VAL A 22 3.84 -1.45 9.78
N ARG A 23 3.11 -1.22 10.89
CA ARG A 23 3.41 -1.87 12.18
C ARG A 23 3.03 -3.35 12.19
N PHE A 24 2.08 -3.81 11.36
CA PHE A 24 1.70 -5.23 11.27
C PHE A 24 2.82 -6.11 10.74
N ARG A 25 3.80 -5.52 10.04
CA ARG A 25 4.98 -6.21 9.55
C ARG A 25 5.77 -6.96 10.65
N CYS A 26 5.71 -6.51 11.90
CA CYS A 26 6.44 -7.17 12.99
C CYS A 26 5.64 -8.28 13.70
N LEU A 27 4.39 -8.53 13.32
CA LEU A 27 3.53 -9.50 14.01
C LEU A 27 3.79 -10.95 13.57
N SER A 28 4.00 -11.16 12.27
CA SER A 28 4.30 -12.48 11.71
C SER A 28 5.02 -12.35 10.37
N LYS A 29 5.59 -13.47 9.89
CA LYS A 29 6.20 -13.55 8.55
C LYS A 29 5.15 -13.32 7.46
N ASP A 30 3.93 -13.81 7.66
CA ASP A 30 2.85 -13.69 6.69
C ASP A 30 2.35 -12.24 6.60
N CYS A 31 2.22 -11.54 7.74
CA CYS A 31 1.90 -10.11 7.74
C CYS A 31 3.00 -9.28 7.06
N ASN A 32 4.29 -9.63 7.25
CA ASN A 32 5.37 -8.96 6.54
C ASN A 32 5.29 -9.20 5.02
N GLN A 33 5.03 -10.42 4.59
CA GLN A 33 4.87 -10.75 3.16
C GLN A 33 3.69 -10.00 2.56
N LEU A 34 2.54 -10.01 3.23
CA LEU A 34 1.33 -9.32 2.79
C LEU A 34 1.54 -7.81 2.64
N VAL A 35 2.05 -7.15 3.69
CA VAL A 35 2.27 -5.69 3.67
C VAL A 35 3.36 -5.29 2.66
N SER A 36 4.27 -6.20 2.32
CA SER A 36 5.30 -5.98 1.30
C SER A 36 4.86 -6.38 -0.12
N ASP A 37 3.68 -6.99 -0.30
CA ASP A 37 3.15 -7.39 -1.59
C ASP A 37 2.74 -6.14 -2.41
N LEU A 38 3.15 -6.12 -3.68
CA LEU A 38 2.91 -4.98 -4.56
C LEU A 38 1.42 -4.75 -4.82
N ARG A 39 0.61 -5.82 -4.90
CA ARG A 39 -0.83 -5.74 -5.12
C ARG A 39 -1.49 -5.12 -3.90
N PHE A 40 -1.08 -5.53 -2.69
CA PHE A 40 -1.55 -4.92 -1.45
C PHE A 40 -1.23 -3.42 -1.41
N ALA A 41 0.02 -3.04 -1.67
CA ALA A 41 0.44 -1.64 -1.69
C ALA A 41 -0.31 -0.81 -2.74
N THR A 42 -0.59 -1.39 -3.92
CA THR A 42 -1.35 -0.74 -5.00
C THR A 42 -2.81 -0.53 -4.59
N ASN A 43 -3.46 -1.56 -4.06
CA ASN A 43 -4.85 -1.48 -3.57
C ASN A 43 -4.98 -0.46 -2.44
N HIS A 44 -4.03 -0.46 -1.50
CA HIS A 44 -3.99 0.51 -0.40
C HIS A 44 -3.84 1.94 -0.93
N ALA A 45 -2.93 2.15 -1.89
CA ALA A 45 -2.75 3.45 -2.53
C ALA A 45 -4.02 3.93 -3.21
N LEU A 46 -4.68 3.08 -4.01
CA LEU A 46 -5.93 3.40 -4.72
C LEU A 46 -7.06 3.77 -3.75
N LEU A 47 -7.24 3.03 -2.66
CA LEU A 47 -8.25 3.33 -1.63
C LEU A 47 -7.91 4.59 -0.82
N SER A 48 -6.62 4.91 -0.72
CA SER A 48 -6.15 6.13 -0.06
C SER A 48 -6.25 7.39 -0.95
N ILE A 49 -6.48 7.23 -2.26
CA ILE A 49 -6.79 8.37 -3.13
C ILE A 49 -8.24 8.76 -2.82
N PRO A 50 -8.49 9.88 -2.10
CA PRO A 50 -9.85 10.40 -2.04
C PRO A 50 -10.27 10.62 -3.49
N GLU A 51 -11.47 10.21 -3.91
CA GLU A 51 -11.96 10.47 -5.26
C GLU A 51 -11.69 11.93 -5.65
N VAL A 52 -10.60 12.17 -6.38
CA VAL A 52 -10.25 13.49 -6.85
C VAL A 52 -11.03 13.61 -8.15
N HIS A 53 -12.13 14.35 -8.08
CA HIS A 53 -12.89 14.86 -9.23
C HIS A 53 -12.07 15.85 -10.10
N GLY A 54 -10.83 15.49 -10.43
CA GLY A 54 -9.93 16.25 -11.29
C GLY A 54 -8.56 16.48 -10.67
N ILE A 55 -7.61 15.59 -10.98
CA ILE A 55 -6.21 15.91 -11.34
C ILE A 55 -5.60 14.57 -11.83
N SER A 56 -5.38 14.47 -13.14
CA SER A 56 -4.57 13.40 -13.72
C SER A 56 -3.10 13.65 -13.41
N THR A 57 -2.45 12.73 -12.69
CA THR A 57 -1.00 12.65 -12.67
C THR A 57 -0.54 11.54 -13.61
N SER A 58 -0.04 11.98 -14.76
CA SER A 58 0.62 11.14 -15.75
C SER A 58 1.84 10.43 -15.15
N ILE A 59 1.74 9.11 -15.01
CA ILE A 59 2.88 8.23 -14.73
C ILE A 59 3.71 8.13 -16.02
N SER A 60 4.84 8.85 -16.07
CA SER A 60 5.85 8.68 -17.10
C SER A 60 6.61 7.38 -16.87
N SER A 61 6.51 6.47 -17.84
CA SER A 61 7.28 5.24 -17.94
C SER A 61 8.79 5.56 -17.92
N GLY A 62 9.50 5.05 -16.91
CA GLY A 62 10.92 5.28 -16.71
C GLY A 62 11.54 4.11 -15.99
N SER A 63 12.06 3.18 -16.77
CA SER A 63 12.80 1.98 -16.36
C SER A 63 14.00 2.28 -15.47
N SER A 64 14.00 1.76 -14.23
CA SER A 64 15.22 1.36 -13.51
C SER A 64 14.86 0.40 -12.39
N GLN A 65 15.41 -0.80 -12.48
CA GLN A 65 15.33 -1.80 -11.43
C GLN A 65 16.18 -1.35 -10.23
N HIS A 66 15.77 -1.81 -9.04
CA HIS A 66 16.31 -1.50 -7.71
C HIS A 66 15.85 -0.17 -7.08
N SER A 67 15.26 -0.31 -5.89
CA SER A 67 14.75 0.72 -4.97
C SER A 67 13.43 1.39 -5.38
N ILE A 68 12.30 0.85 -4.89
CA ILE A 68 11.08 1.63 -4.77
C ILE A 68 11.33 2.65 -3.65
N LEU A 69 11.77 3.82 -4.09
CA LEU A 69 12.00 5.02 -3.29
C LEU A 69 10.74 5.31 -2.47
N PHE A 70 10.91 5.35 -1.15
CA PHE A 70 9.91 5.86 -0.21
C PHE A 70 9.75 7.36 -0.48
N CYS A 71 8.92 7.72 -1.48
CA CYS A 71 8.60 9.10 -1.81
C CYS A 71 7.62 9.68 -0.78
N LEU A 72 8.06 9.84 0.47
CA LEU A 72 7.47 10.81 1.39
C LEU A 72 7.98 12.19 1.00
N LYS A 73 7.37 12.78 -0.03
CA LYS A 73 7.53 14.19 -0.37
C LYS A 73 6.23 14.94 -0.09
N THR A 74 6.14 15.56 1.07
CA THR A 74 5.27 16.72 1.33
C THR A 74 6.11 17.70 2.17
N ARG A 75 6.79 18.68 1.58
CA ARG A 75 6.32 19.98 1.05
C ARG A 75 6.59 21.09 2.09
N THR A 76 7.34 22.08 1.62
CA THR A 76 7.62 23.44 2.10
C THR A 76 6.55 24.08 3.01
N THR A 77 6.97 24.68 4.12
CA THR A 77 7.20 26.14 4.28
C THR A 77 8.18 26.35 5.43
#